data_AF-A0A948CXY0-F1
#
_entry.id   AF-A0A948CXY0-F1
#
_cell.length_a   1.000
_cell.length_b   1.000
_cell.length_c   1.000
_cell.angle_alpha   90.00
_cell.angle_beta   90.00
_cell.angle_gamma   90.00
#
_symmetry.space_group_name_H-M   'P 1'
#
loop_
_entity.id
_entity.type
_entity.pdbx_description
1 polymer ?
#
loop_
_entity_poly.entity_id
_entity_poly.type
_entity_poly.pdbx_seq_one_letter_code
_entity_poly.pdbx_strand_id
1 'polypeptide(L)'
;MLTTILLLVTIIICLPAGYLLRRFFAEKKIQDAEEKAHFILDKANRESQDKRREIELESKDLMFRLRQDFENETKERRRELTDLEKRFNQKEINLDRRLELLEKKEKELELKSAALGRQEEGLKAKENQLYGLIAEEKERLQKISSLSPEEAKQILLTRLSEELNTEKAVLIKKQEEELRLQANKSACEIISLAIRKYAADYAAESTVSVVNLPNDEMKGRVIGREGRNIRAFEMATGVDVIIDDTPESVILSSFDPIRREVARLSLEKLISDGRIHPTRIEEIVLKTRKDLEEQIQQKGEAACFELGIEGLRPELMKLLGRLNFRTSFGQNALQHSIEVAYFLGTMASELGADWRFARRIGLLHDIGKAVDQQQEGTHARIGASLAKKYGESDEVIHAIESHHEEQTPLTLFAILAVAADAISAARPGARKETLEAYIKRLEKLEAIVNLFKGVEKSYAVQAGREIRVIVEPQRISDDESVNLSREIKKKIEEGLEYPGQIKITVIREIRAIEYAK
;
A
#
# COMPACT_ATOMS: atom_id res chain seq x y z
N MET A 1 53.39 87.67 65.14
CA MET A 1 54.60 87.42 64.30
C MET A 1 54.79 85.95 64.01
N LEU A 2 54.88 85.05 65.00
CA LEU A 2 55.09 83.61 64.73
C LEU A 2 53.93 82.96 63.95
N THR A 3 52.68 83.27 64.33
CA THR A 3 51.46 82.76 63.68
C THR A 3 51.33 83.23 62.23
N THR A 4 51.66 84.48 61.93
CA THR A 4 51.64 85.05 60.58
C THR A 4 52.71 84.44 59.67
N ILE A 5 53.89 84.11 60.21
CA ILE A 5 54.96 83.43 59.46
C ILE A 5 54.56 81.97 59.18
N LEU A 6 53.98 81.28 60.16
CA LEU A 6 53.50 79.91 59.99
C LEU A 6 52.44 79.82 58.88
N LEU A 7 51.50 80.77 58.85
CA LEU A 7 50.43 80.86 57.87
C LEU A 7 50.97 81.05 56.44
N LEU A 8 51.95 81.94 56.28
CA LEU A 8 52.65 82.18 55.01
C LEU A 8 53.39 80.94 54.51
N VAL A 9 54.08 80.23 55.40
CA VAL A 9 54.79 78.98 55.06
C VAL A 9 53.80 77.89 54.65
N THR A 10 52.68 77.72 55.36
CA THR A 10 51.63 76.77 54.94
C THR A 10 51.04 77.11 53.58
N ILE A 11 50.80 78.39 53.27
CA ILE A 11 50.27 78.79 51.96
C ILE A 11 51.29 78.49 50.85
N ILE A 12 52.57 78.80 51.08
CA ILE A 12 53.66 78.57 50.13
C ILE A 12 53.87 77.08 49.85
N ILE A 13 53.57 76.18 50.80
CA ILE A 13 53.72 74.73 50.61
C ILE A 13 52.42 74.10 50.06
N CYS A 14 51.26 74.47 50.60
CA CYS A 14 49.98 73.85 50.24
C CYS A 14 49.50 74.26 48.84
N LEU A 15 49.76 75.48 48.37
CA LEU A 15 49.34 75.90 47.02
C LEU A 15 50.08 75.13 45.91
N PRO A 16 51.43 75.01 45.91
CA PRO A 16 52.13 74.18 44.94
C PRO A 16 51.79 72.70 45.07
N ALA A 17 51.69 72.17 46.29
CA ALA A 17 51.32 70.77 46.51
C ALA A 17 49.90 70.48 45.98
N GLY A 18 48.93 71.36 46.24
CA GLY A 18 47.58 71.26 45.71
C GLY A 18 47.50 71.37 44.19
N TYR A 19 48.30 72.26 43.59
CA TYR A 19 48.41 72.37 42.13
C TYR A 19 49.00 71.11 41.49
N LEU A 20 50.07 70.55 42.06
CA LEU A 20 50.69 69.31 41.59
C LEU A 20 49.76 68.10 41.74
N LEU A 21 49.05 67.98 42.86
CA LEU A 21 48.03 66.95 43.06
C LEU A 21 46.90 67.06 42.04
N ARG A 22 46.36 68.28 41.83
CA ARG A 22 45.32 68.51 40.81
C ARG A 22 45.80 68.15 39.41
N ARG A 23 47.03 68.53 39.07
CA ARG A 23 47.65 68.21 37.78
C ARG A 23 47.80 66.70 37.59
N PHE A 24 48.30 65.99 38.59
CA PHE A 24 48.44 64.53 38.55
C PHE A 24 47.09 63.81 38.38
N PHE A 25 46.06 64.20 39.14
CA PHE A 25 44.72 63.62 38.97
C PHE A 25 44.07 63.98 37.62
N ALA A 26 44.33 65.17 37.08
CA ALA A 26 43.85 65.56 35.76
C ALA A 26 44.53 64.76 34.64
N GLU A 27 45.85 64.62 34.68
CA GLU A 27 46.63 63.82 33.72
C GLU A 27 46.21 62.34 33.78
N LYS A 28 46.06 61.78 34.98
CA LYS A 28 45.56 60.40 35.14
C LYS A 28 44.13 60.22 34.60
N LYS A 29 43.25 61.20 34.82
CA LYS A 29 41.87 61.14 34.30
C LYS A 29 41.82 61.24 32.78
N ILE A 30 42.72 62.01 32.16
CA ILE A 30 42.87 62.09 30.71
C ILE A 30 43.39 60.75 30.17
N GLN A 31 44.42 60.18 30.79
CA GLN A 31 44.94 58.87 30.42
C GLN A 31 43.88 57.77 30.53
N ASP A 32 43.12 57.71 31.63
CA ASP A 32 42.03 56.75 31.79
C ASP A 32 40.92 56.94 30.73
N ALA A 33 40.69 58.18 30.28
CA ALA A 33 39.72 58.47 29.23
C ALA A 33 40.23 58.06 27.84
N GLU A 34 41.51 58.28 27.55
CA GLU A 34 42.17 57.83 26.33
C GLU A 34 42.23 56.31 26.25
N GLU A 35 42.60 55.61 27.32
CA GLU A 35 42.59 54.14 27.38
C GLU A 35 41.19 53.57 27.16
N LYS A 36 40.16 54.18 27.76
CA LYS A 36 38.76 53.79 27.51
C LYS A 36 38.33 54.05 26.08
N ALA A 37 38.72 55.18 25.49
CA ALA A 37 38.41 55.48 24.09
C ALA A 37 39.07 54.47 23.15
N HIS A 38 40.35 54.14 23.37
CA HIS A 38 41.06 53.10 22.63
C HIS A 38 40.40 51.72 22.80
N PHE A 39 40.04 51.34 24.02
CA PHE A 39 39.34 50.08 24.28
C PHE A 39 37.99 50.00 23.54
N ILE A 40 37.21 51.09 23.53
CA ILE A 40 35.92 51.14 22.81
C ILE A 40 36.13 51.00 21.31
N LEU A 41 37.13 51.69 20.74
CA LEU A 41 37.45 51.61 19.31
C LEU A 41 37.94 50.21 18.91
N ASP A 42 38.82 49.60 19.71
CA ASP A 42 39.31 48.25 19.48
C ASP A 42 38.19 47.21 19.59
N LYS A 43 37.29 47.38 20.56
CA LYS A 43 36.11 46.53 20.72
C LYS A 43 35.17 46.64 19.52
N ALA A 44 34.86 47.87 19.09
CA ALA A 44 34.01 48.11 17.91
C ALA A 44 34.64 47.54 16.62
N ASN A 45 35.96 47.66 16.46
CA ASN A 45 36.68 47.06 15.34
C ASN A 45 36.62 45.53 15.35
N ARG A 46 36.78 44.90 16.51
CA ARG A 46 36.65 43.43 16.64
C ARG A 46 35.23 42.98 16.35
N GLU A 47 34.22 43.61 16.95
CA GLU A 47 32.82 43.30 16.69
C GLU A 47 32.45 43.48 15.21
N SER A 48 32.96 44.52 14.54
CA SER A 48 32.77 44.72 13.11
C SER A 48 33.43 43.63 12.26
N GLN A 49 34.64 43.19 12.62
CA GLN A 49 35.32 42.10 11.92
C GLN A 49 34.60 40.77 12.11
N ASP A 50 34.12 40.49 13.32
CA ASP A 50 33.38 39.28 13.62
C ASP A 50 32.04 39.26 12.88
N LYS A 51 31.30 40.38 12.87
CA LYS A 51 30.06 40.50 12.10
C LYS A 51 30.29 40.34 10.60
N ARG A 52 31.40 40.87 10.07
CA ARG A 52 31.75 40.71 8.66
C ARG A 52 32.05 39.24 8.32
N ARG A 53 32.76 38.53 9.19
CA ARG A 53 33.03 37.09 9.03
C ARG A 53 31.75 36.26 9.10
N GLU A 54 30.87 36.58 10.05
CA GLU A 54 29.57 35.94 10.20
C GLU A 54 28.73 36.08 8.92
N ILE A 55 28.60 37.31 8.39
CA ILE A 55 27.86 37.58 7.14
C ILE A 55 28.50 36.84 5.95
N GLU A 56 29.83 36.76 5.88
CA GLU A 56 30.51 36.03 4.81
C GLU A 56 30.25 34.53 4.89
N LEU A 57 30.23 33.95 6.09
CA LEU A 57 29.89 32.54 6.32
C LEU A 57 28.42 32.26 5.98
N GLU A 58 27.50 33.08 6.44
CA GLU A 58 26.07 32.95 6.11
C GLU A 58 25.82 33.06 4.60
N SER A 59 26.53 33.96 3.91
CA SER A 59 26.45 34.11 2.46
C SER A 59 26.97 32.87 1.73
N LYS A 60 28.06 32.27 2.21
CA LYS A 60 28.61 31.01 1.66
C LYS A 60 27.65 29.85 1.87
N ASP A 61 27.07 29.74 3.06
CA ASP A 61 26.06 28.72 3.37
C ASP A 61 24.82 28.88 2.50
N LEU A 62 24.34 30.10 2.30
CA LEU A 62 23.21 30.38 1.41
C LEU A 62 23.52 30.00 -0.04
N MET A 63 24.70 30.37 -0.54
CA MET A 63 25.14 29.97 -1.88
C MET A 63 25.23 28.45 -2.03
N PHE A 64 25.72 27.74 -1.00
CA PHE A 64 25.80 26.28 -1.04
C PHE A 64 24.42 25.64 -1.08
N ARG A 65 23.47 26.12 -0.26
CA ARG A 65 22.07 25.66 -0.28
C ARG A 65 21.40 25.92 -1.63
N LEU A 66 21.50 27.14 -2.15
CA LEU A 66 20.92 27.49 -3.45
C LEU A 66 21.48 26.63 -4.59
N ARG A 67 22.79 26.33 -4.55
CA ARG A 67 23.41 25.44 -5.53
C ARG A 67 22.91 23.99 -5.38
N GLN A 68 22.78 23.50 -4.16
CA GLN A 68 22.28 22.15 -3.89
C GLN A 68 20.82 22.01 -4.34
N ASP A 69 19.99 23.00 -4.07
CA ASP A 69 18.58 23.03 -4.50
C ASP A 69 18.49 23.04 -6.03
N PHE A 70 19.28 23.87 -6.69
CA PHE A 70 19.35 23.91 -8.17
C PHE A 70 19.84 22.59 -8.78
N GLU A 71 20.83 21.94 -8.18
CA GLU A 71 21.32 20.63 -8.64
C GLU A 71 20.27 19.53 -8.46
N ASN A 72 19.51 19.58 -7.36
CA ASN A 72 18.40 18.66 -7.09
C ASN A 72 17.24 18.86 -8.07
N GLU A 73 16.80 20.10 -8.27
CA GLU A 73 15.73 20.45 -9.23
C GLU A 73 16.11 20.05 -10.65
N THR A 74 17.35 20.34 -11.07
CA THR A 74 17.87 19.94 -12.38
C THR A 74 17.87 18.42 -12.55
N LYS A 75 18.25 17.68 -11.50
CA LYS A 75 18.27 16.21 -11.51
C LYS A 75 16.86 15.63 -11.59
N GLU A 76 15.92 16.20 -10.86
CA GLU A 76 14.50 15.81 -10.90
C GLU A 76 13.91 16.10 -12.28
N ARG A 77 14.11 17.29 -12.81
CA ARG A 77 13.63 17.66 -14.15
C ARG A 77 14.21 16.76 -15.24
N ARG A 78 15.49 16.38 -15.12
CA ARG A 78 16.13 15.44 -16.04
C ARG A 78 15.51 14.05 -15.96
N ARG A 79 15.17 13.57 -14.76
CA ARG A 79 14.46 12.28 -14.57
C ARG A 79 13.07 12.33 -15.20
N GLU A 80 12.30 13.40 -14.97
CA GLU A 80 10.99 13.59 -15.59
C GLU A 80 11.06 13.53 -17.11
N LEU A 81 12.04 14.20 -17.72
CA LEU A 81 12.26 14.18 -19.17
C LEU A 81 12.60 12.78 -19.68
N THR A 82 13.48 12.04 -19.00
CA THR A 82 13.82 10.66 -19.36
C THR A 82 12.61 9.73 -19.25
N ASP A 83 11.74 9.92 -18.26
CA ASP A 83 10.54 9.10 -18.09
C ASP A 83 9.43 9.46 -19.09
N LEU A 84 9.35 10.72 -19.52
CA LEU A 84 8.51 11.12 -20.65
C LEU A 84 9.01 10.50 -21.95
N GLU A 85 10.31 10.53 -22.21
CA GLU A 85 10.94 9.95 -23.40
C GLU A 85 10.68 8.43 -23.49
N LYS A 86 10.86 7.70 -22.38
CA LYS A 86 10.50 6.26 -22.31
C LYS A 86 9.03 6.01 -22.62
N ARG A 87 8.13 6.84 -22.09
CA ARG A 87 6.68 6.73 -22.34
C ARG A 87 6.34 6.98 -23.81
N PHE A 88 7.00 7.95 -24.45
CA PHE A 88 6.83 8.22 -25.88
C PHE A 88 7.34 7.07 -26.73
N ASN A 89 8.54 6.56 -26.46
CA ASN A 89 9.12 5.44 -27.20
C ASN A 89 8.23 4.17 -27.07
N GLN A 90 7.69 3.90 -25.87
CA GLN A 90 6.74 2.79 -25.70
C GLN A 90 5.44 2.97 -26.50
N LYS A 91 4.95 4.21 -26.65
CA LYS A 91 3.78 4.51 -27.49
C LYS A 91 4.09 4.32 -28.96
N GLU A 92 5.28 4.73 -29.41
CA GLU A 92 5.76 4.57 -30.78
C GLU A 92 5.84 3.08 -31.16
N ILE A 93 6.50 2.27 -30.35
CA ILE A 93 6.57 0.80 -30.55
C ILE A 93 5.17 0.16 -30.61
N ASN A 94 4.23 0.64 -29.78
CA ASN A 94 2.85 0.14 -29.79
C ASN A 94 2.08 0.56 -31.04
N LEU A 95 2.35 1.75 -31.58
CA LEU A 95 1.75 2.21 -32.83
C LEU A 95 2.29 1.41 -34.01
N ASP A 96 3.59 1.16 -34.07
CA ASP A 96 4.21 0.34 -35.13
C ASP A 96 3.63 -1.07 -35.14
N ARG A 97 3.50 -1.71 -33.97
CA ARG A 97 2.84 -3.02 -33.86
C ARG A 97 1.39 -3.00 -34.34
N ARG A 98 0.65 -1.92 -34.08
CA ARG A 98 -0.73 -1.78 -34.56
C ARG A 98 -0.79 -1.60 -36.07
N LEU A 99 0.14 -0.85 -36.64
CA LEU A 99 0.27 -0.68 -38.09
C LEU A 99 0.58 -2.03 -38.76
N GLU A 100 1.54 -2.80 -38.26
CA GLU A 100 1.85 -4.13 -38.78
C GLU A 100 0.64 -5.09 -38.72
N LEU A 101 -0.15 -5.03 -37.65
CA LEU A 101 -1.37 -5.83 -37.51
C LEU A 101 -2.47 -5.39 -38.50
N LEU A 102 -2.61 -4.09 -38.74
CA LEU A 102 -3.55 -3.56 -39.72
C LEU A 102 -3.17 -3.98 -41.13
N GLU A 103 -1.89 -3.87 -41.50
CA GLU A 103 -1.39 -4.32 -42.81
C GLU A 103 -1.60 -5.82 -43.03
N LYS A 104 -1.41 -6.65 -41.99
CA LYS A 104 -1.71 -8.09 -42.06
C LYS A 104 -3.19 -8.35 -42.29
N LYS A 105 -4.07 -7.65 -41.56
CA LYS A 105 -5.52 -7.78 -41.74
C LYS A 105 -5.98 -7.32 -43.11
N GLU A 106 -5.39 -6.25 -43.63
CA GLU A 106 -5.69 -5.75 -44.96
C GLU A 106 -5.34 -6.80 -46.03
N LYS A 107 -4.14 -7.40 -45.95
CA LYS A 107 -3.76 -8.52 -46.83
C LYS A 107 -4.67 -9.73 -46.70
N GLU A 108 -5.08 -10.10 -45.48
CA GLU A 108 -6.03 -11.19 -45.27
C GLU A 108 -7.41 -10.88 -45.88
N LEU A 109 -7.88 -9.63 -45.77
CA LEU A 109 -9.14 -9.20 -46.37
C LEU A 109 -9.07 -9.22 -47.89
N GLU A 110 -7.97 -8.78 -48.48
CA GLU A 110 -7.75 -8.88 -49.93
C GLU A 110 -7.78 -10.34 -50.40
N LEU A 111 -7.08 -11.25 -49.69
CA LEU A 111 -7.09 -12.67 -50.00
C LEU A 111 -8.49 -13.28 -49.88
N LYS A 112 -9.24 -12.93 -48.82
CA LYS A 112 -10.63 -13.38 -48.65
C LYS A 112 -11.55 -12.84 -49.74
N SER A 113 -11.41 -11.56 -50.11
CA SER A 113 -12.18 -10.95 -51.18
C SER A 113 -11.91 -11.66 -52.52
N ALA A 114 -10.64 -11.98 -52.81
CA ALA A 114 -10.27 -12.73 -54.00
C ALA A 114 -10.83 -14.18 -53.97
N ALA A 115 -10.81 -14.83 -52.81
CA ALA A 115 -11.39 -16.16 -52.64
C ALA A 115 -12.91 -16.17 -52.82
N LEU A 116 -13.61 -15.17 -52.26
CA LEU A 116 -15.05 -14.99 -52.42
C LEU A 116 -15.41 -14.73 -53.88
N GLY A 117 -14.64 -13.90 -54.59
CA GLY A 117 -14.84 -13.68 -56.04
C GLY A 117 -14.75 -14.98 -56.83
N ARG A 118 -13.74 -15.82 -56.56
CA ARG A 118 -13.62 -17.14 -57.20
C ARG A 118 -14.75 -18.09 -56.82
N GLN A 119 -15.22 -18.03 -55.57
CA GLN A 119 -16.35 -18.86 -55.12
C GLN A 119 -17.65 -18.42 -55.78
N GLU A 120 -17.86 -17.12 -55.98
CA GLU A 120 -19.02 -16.58 -56.68
C GLU A 120 -19.01 -16.99 -58.16
N GLU A 121 -17.86 -16.93 -58.83
CA GLU A 121 -17.70 -17.45 -60.20
C GLU A 121 -17.96 -18.96 -60.27
N GLY A 122 -17.44 -19.72 -59.30
CA GLY A 122 -17.67 -21.15 -59.18
C GLY A 122 -19.13 -21.50 -58.90
N LEU A 123 -19.82 -20.69 -58.09
CA LEU A 123 -21.26 -20.82 -57.81
C LEU A 123 -22.08 -20.53 -59.07
N LYS A 124 -21.79 -19.45 -59.80
CA LYS A 124 -22.44 -19.16 -61.09
C LYS A 124 -22.26 -20.29 -62.10
N ALA A 125 -21.05 -20.87 -62.16
CA ALA A 125 -20.78 -22.02 -63.03
C ALA A 125 -21.59 -23.26 -62.60
N LYS A 126 -21.63 -23.55 -61.29
CA LYS A 126 -22.44 -24.64 -60.74
C LYS A 126 -23.94 -24.40 -60.91
N GLU A 127 -24.42 -23.17 -60.78
CA GLU A 127 -25.81 -22.81 -60.98
C GLU A 127 -26.22 -23.04 -62.42
N ASN A 128 -25.39 -22.62 -63.39
CA ASN A 128 -25.59 -22.92 -64.81
C ASN A 128 -25.58 -24.44 -65.10
N GLN A 129 -24.66 -25.18 -64.47
CA GLN A 129 -24.65 -26.65 -64.56
C GLN A 129 -25.90 -27.27 -63.91
N LEU A 130 -26.38 -26.73 -62.80
CA LEU A 130 -27.55 -27.20 -62.08
C LEU A 130 -28.82 -26.92 -62.88
N TYR A 131 -28.94 -25.76 -63.55
CA TYR A 131 -30.03 -25.52 -64.51
C TYR A 131 -29.99 -26.51 -65.67
N GLY A 132 -28.80 -26.85 -66.18
CA GLY A 132 -28.62 -27.87 -67.21
C GLY A 132 -29.01 -29.28 -66.72
N LEU A 133 -28.54 -29.66 -65.53
CA LEU A 133 -28.86 -30.93 -64.88
C LEU A 133 -30.34 -31.02 -64.52
N ILE A 134 -30.98 -29.95 -64.03
CA ILE A 134 -32.42 -29.90 -63.77
C ILE A 134 -33.19 -30.07 -65.07
N ALA A 135 -32.75 -29.47 -66.18
CA ALA A 135 -33.39 -29.70 -67.47
C ALA A 135 -33.26 -31.17 -67.90
N GLU A 136 -32.08 -31.77 -67.70
CA GLU A 136 -31.82 -33.18 -67.99
C GLU A 136 -32.56 -34.14 -67.05
N GLU A 137 -32.66 -33.82 -65.76
CA GLU A 137 -33.44 -34.53 -64.73
C GLU A 137 -34.93 -34.42 -65.01
N LYS A 138 -35.43 -33.27 -65.47
CA LYS A 138 -36.83 -33.12 -65.88
C LYS A 138 -37.15 -33.99 -67.10
N GLU A 139 -36.18 -34.16 -68.01
CA GLU A 139 -36.27 -35.06 -69.16
C GLU A 139 -36.15 -36.55 -68.75
N ARG A 140 -35.34 -36.85 -67.73
CA ARG A 140 -35.17 -38.21 -67.17
C ARG A 140 -36.30 -38.62 -66.23
N LEU A 141 -36.86 -37.72 -65.42
CA LEU A 141 -38.06 -37.90 -64.60
C LEU A 141 -39.31 -38.10 -65.46
N GLN A 142 -39.37 -37.47 -66.64
CA GLN A 142 -40.35 -37.80 -67.68
C GLN A 142 -40.20 -39.23 -68.21
N LYS A 143 -39.00 -39.83 -68.12
CA LYS A 143 -38.71 -41.20 -68.57
C LYS A 143 -38.72 -42.23 -67.43
N ILE A 144 -38.46 -41.83 -66.18
CA ILE A 144 -38.30 -42.71 -65.02
C ILE A 144 -38.81 -41.97 -63.79
N SER A 145 -40.05 -42.24 -63.36
CA SER A 145 -40.32 -42.30 -61.93
C SER A 145 -41.64 -43.04 -61.66
N SER A 146 -41.51 -44.14 -60.92
CA SER A 146 -42.59 -44.81 -60.19
C SER A 146 -42.64 -44.29 -58.74
N LEU A 147 -42.21 -43.05 -58.51
CA LEU A 147 -42.24 -42.35 -57.21
C LEU A 147 -42.97 -41.03 -57.42
N SER A 148 -43.83 -40.66 -56.47
CA SER A 148 -44.53 -39.38 -56.56
C SER A 148 -43.58 -38.22 -56.23
N PRO A 149 -43.73 -37.05 -56.87
CA PRO A 149 -42.93 -35.85 -56.56
C PRO A 149 -43.01 -35.44 -55.08
N GLU A 150 -44.14 -35.70 -54.41
CA GLU A 150 -44.29 -35.44 -52.98
C GLU A 150 -43.35 -36.28 -52.10
N GLU A 151 -43.18 -37.57 -52.39
CA GLU A 151 -42.38 -38.49 -51.56
C GLU A 151 -40.88 -38.15 -51.63
N ALA A 152 -40.37 -37.82 -52.82
CA ALA A 152 -38.99 -37.41 -53.01
C ALA A 152 -38.67 -36.09 -52.28
N LYS A 153 -39.61 -35.13 -52.32
CA LYS A 153 -39.49 -33.86 -51.61
C LYS A 153 -39.46 -34.06 -50.09
N GLN A 154 -40.29 -34.96 -49.56
CA GLN A 154 -40.38 -35.22 -48.12
C GLN A 154 -39.08 -35.79 -47.55
N ILE A 155 -38.45 -36.74 -48.27
CA ILE A 155 -37.18 -37.34 -47.86
C ILE A 155 -36.05 -36.31 -47.86
N LEU A 156 -36.01 -35.45 -48.88
CA LEU A 156 -34.98 -34.43 -49.03
C LEU A 156 -35.10 -33.33 -47.96
N LEU A 157 -36.33 -32.90 -47.64
CA LEU A 157 -36.60 -31.96 -46.54
C LEU A 157 -36.24 -32.53 -45.16
N THR A 158 -36.46 -33.83 -44.94
CA THR A 158 -36.14 -34.48 -43.67
C THR A 158 -34.62 -34.53 -43.44
N ARG A 159 -33.85 -34.95 -44.45
CA ARG A 159 -32.37 -34.96 -44.36
C ARG A 159 -31.79 -33.56 -44.18
N LEU A 160 -32.29 -32.59 -44.93
CA LEU A 160 -31.88 -31.20 -44.79
C LEU A 160 -32.20 -30.65 -43.39
N SER A 161 -33.34 -31.03 -42.81
CA SER A 161 -33.68 -30.63 -41.43
C SER A 161 -32.73 -31.21 -40.39
N GLU A 162 -32.29 -32.46 -40.56
CA GLU A 162 -31.35 -33.10 -39.64
C GLU A 162 -29.95 -32.46 -39.73
N GLU A 163 -29.46 -32.19 -40.95
CA GLU A 163 -28.19 -31.48 -41.18
C GLU A 163 -28.22 -30.04 -40.65
N LEU A 164 -29.32 -29.31 -40.87
CA LEU A 164 -29.46 -27.95 -40.35
C LEU A 164 -29.52 -27.91 -38.82
N ASN A 165 -30.04 -28.95 -38.15
CA ASN A 165 -30.10 -28.99 -36.69
C ASN A 165 -28.70 -29.16 -36.08
N THR A 166 -27.84 -29.99 -36.67
CA THR A 166 -26.45 -30.14 -36.21
C THR A 166 -25.62 -28.88 -36.50
N GLU A 167 -25.78 -28.26 -37.68
CA GLU A 167 -25.10 -26.99 -37.98
C GLU A 167 -25.53 -25.86 -37.05
N LYS A 168 -26.83 -25.74 -36.75
CA LYS A 168 -27.34 -24.75 -35.78
C LYS A 168 -26.76 -24.98 -34.39
N ALA A 169 -26.68 -26.22 -33.92
CA ALA A 169 -26.12 -26.51 -32.60
C ALA A 169 -24.63 -26.11 -32.51
N VAL A 170 -23.85 -26.37 -33.56
CA VAL A 170 -22.44 -25.95 -33.63
C VAL A 170 -22.33 -24.42 -33.67
N LEU A 171 -23.17 -23.76 -34.44
CA LEU A 171 -23.18 -22.30 -34.55
C LEU A 171 -23.57 -21.61 -33.23
N ILE A 172 -24.59 -22.13 -32.53
CA ILE A 172 -24.99 -21.65 -31.20
C ILE A 172 -23.82 -21.80 -30.22
N LYS A 173 -23.19 -22.99 -30.16
CA LYS A 173 -22.06 -23.22 -29.24
C LYS A 173 -20.90 -22.28 -29.52
N LYS A 174 -20.58 -22.05 -30.81
CA LYS A 174 -19.54 -21.10 -31.20
C LYS A 174 -19.89 -19.67 -30.78
N GLN A 175 -21.14 -19.25 -30.98
CA GLN A 175 -21.61 -17.93 -30.54
C GLN A 175 -21.58 -17.78 -29.02
N GLU A 176 -21.96 -18.81 -28.26
CA GLU A 176 -21.86 -18.81 -26.80
C GLU A 176 -20.40 -18.67 -26.32
N GLU A 177 -19.46 -19.37 -26.97
CA GLU A 177 -18.02 -19.24 -26.67
C GLU A 177 -17.50 -17.83 -27.00
N GLU A 178 -17.87 -17.27 -28.16
CA GLU A 178 -17.52 -15.90 -28.54
C GLU A 178 -18.09 -14.87 -27.56
N LEU A 179 -19.36 -15.01 -27.15
CA LEU A 179 -19.99 -14.15 -26.16
C LEU A 179 -19.30 -14.25 -24.79
N ARG A 180 -18.91 -15.46 -24.36
CA ARG A 180 -18.14 -15.64 -23.11
C ARG A 180 -16.78 -14.96 -23.18
N LEU A 181 -16.08 -15.07 -24.30
CA LEU A 181 -14.79 -14.40 -24.50
C LEU A 181 -14.94 -12.88 -24.48
N GLN A 182 -15.97 -12.35 -25.14
CA GLN A 182 -16.28 -10.91 -25.12
C GLN A 182 -16.65 -10.43 -23.72
N ALA A 183 -17.50 -11.16 -23.00
CA ALA A 183 -17.89 -10.84 -21.63
C ALA A 183 -16.68 -10.81 -20.68
N ASN A 184 -15.78 -11.80 -20.77
CA ASN A 184 -14.55 -11.83 -19.99
C ASN A 184 -13.65 -10.63 -20.30
N LYS A 185 -13.54 -10.24 -21.57
CA LYS A 185 -12.76 -9.07 -21.96
C LYS A 185 -13.36 -7.78 -21.38
N SER A 186 -14.67 -7.60 -21.49
CA SER A 186 -15.37 -6.45 -20.90
C SER A 186 -15.25 -6.40 -19.38
N ALA A 187 -15.36 -7.54 -18.69
CA ALA A 187 -15.15 -7.62 -17.25
C ALA A 187 -13.74 -7.18 -16.85
N CYS A 188 -12.70 -7.65 -17.56
CA CYS A 188 -11.33 -7.22 -17.35
C CYS A 188 -11.15 -5.71 -17.58
N GLU A 189 -11.80 -5.13 -18.60
CA GLU A 189 -11.75 -3.69 -18.89
C GLU A 189 -12.39 -2.87 -17.77
N ILE A 190 -13.56 -3.27 -17.26
CA ILE A 190 -14.28 -2.62 -16.16
C ILE A 190 -13.44 -2.66 -14.87
N ILE A 191 -12.92 -3.84 -14.50
CA ILE A 191 -12.06 -4.00 -13.32
C ILE A 191 -10.79 -3.17 -13.45
N SER A 192 -10.13 -3.22 -14.61
CA SER A 192 -8.90 -2.44 -14.86
C SER A 192 -9.15 -0.94 -14.82
N LEU A 193 -10.34 -0.48 -15.24
CA LEU A 193 -10.72 0.93 -15.14
C LEU A 193 -10.99 1.33 -13.69
N ALA A 194 -11.69 0.50 -12.92
CA ALA A 194 -11.93 0.71 -11.50
C ALA A 194 -10.62 0.83 -10.71
N ILE A 195 -9.67 -0.08 -10.97
CA ILE A 195 -8.34 -0.03 -10.35
C ILE A 195 -7.58 1.24 -10.76
N ARG A 196 -7.58 1.61 -12.04
CA ARG A 196 -6.87 2.80 -12.53
C ARG A 196 -7.41 4.12 -12.00
N LYS A 197 -8.74 4.22 -11.81
CA LYS A 197 -9.38 5.46 -11.31
C LYS A 197 -9.05 5.70 -9.83
N TYR A 198 -8.74 4.66 -9.07
CA TYR A 198 -8.40 4.78 -7.66
C TYR A 198 -6.88 4.88 -7.43
N ALA A 199 -6.41 6.10 -7.16
CA ALA A 199 -5.03 6.40 -6.80
C ALA A 199 -4.97 6.90 -5.34
N ALA A 200 -4.65 6.00 -4.40
CA ALA A 200 -4.41 6.37 -3.01
C ALA A 200 -3.09 5.79 -2.52
N ASP A 201 -2.37 6.57 -1.73
CA ASP A 201 -1.15 6.16 -1.04
C ASP A 201 -1.50 5.25 0.13
N TYR A 202 -0.89 4.07 0.18
CA TYR A 202 -1.11 3.11 1.25
C TYR A 202 0.06 3.09 2.22
N ALA A 203 -0.20 3.42 3.48
CA ALA A 203 0.71 3.20 4.59
C ALA A 203 0.23 1.98 5.39
N ALA A 204 1.05 0.92 5.46
CA ALA A 204 0.76 -0.22 6.31
C ALA A 204 0.95 0.20 7.78
N GLU A 205 -0.13 0.18 8.57
CA GLU A 205 -0.08 0.49 10.00
C GLU A 205 0.23 -0.78 10.82
N SER A 206 1.07 -0.65 11.84
CA SER A 206 1.44 -1.76 12.73
C SER A 206 0.34 -2.03 13.76
N THR A 207 0.10 -3.31 14.07
CA THR A 207 -0.87 -3.74 15.10
C THR A 207 -0.41 -3.46 16.52
N VAL A 208 0.81 -2.96 16.70
CA VAL A 208 1.38 -2.60 18.00
C VAL A 208 1.59 -1.10 18.06
N SER A 209 1.02 -0.46 19.07
CA SER A 209 1.26 0.95 19.37
C SER A 209 2.49 1.05 20.26
N VAL A 210 3.61 1.47 19.67
CA VAL A 210 4.85 1.75 20.40
C VAL A 210 4.87 3.24 20.72
N VAL A 211 4.98 3.57 22.00
CA VAL A 211 5.18 4.96 22.44
C VAL A 211 6.64 5.15 22.78
N ASN A 212 7.30 6.07 22.07
CA ASN A 212 8.69 6.42 22.32
C ASN A 212 8.78 7.37 23.51
N LEU A 213 9.69 7.07 24.43
CA LEU A 213 10.00 7.89 25.59
C LEU A 213 11.25 8.72 25.31
N PRO A 214 11.32 9.98 25.76
CA PRO A 214 12.48 10.83 25.49
C PRO A 214 13.73 10.46 26.30
N ASN A 215 13.60 9.69 27.38
CA ASN A 215 14.69 9.16 28.19
C ASN A 215 14.19 8.10 29.20
N ASP A 216 15.12 7.38 29.83
CA ASP A 216 14.82 6.39 30.88
C ASP A 216 14.25 7.00 32.17
N GLU A 217 14.49 8.29 32.43
CA GLU A 217 13.87 8.98 33.56
C GLU A 217 12.34 9.05 33.38
N MET A 218 11.88 9.32 32.16
CA MET A 218 10.46 9.26 31.82
C MET A 218 9.90 7.85 31.93
N LYS A 219 10.68 6.81 31.58
CA LYS A 219 10.30 5.40 31.82
C LYS A 219 10.05 5.16 33.30
N GLY A 220 10.94 5.64 34.17
CA GLY A 220 10.78 5.58 35.63
C GLY A 220 9.54 6.33 36.16
N ARG A 221 9.21 7.50 35.59
CA ARG A 221 8.01 8.28 35.96
C ARG A 221 6.71 7.62 35.48
N VAL A 222 6.72 7.02 34.30
CA VAL A 222 5.59 6.23 33.77
C VAL A 222 5.29 5.06 34.71
N ILE A 223 6.32 4.32 35.14
CA ILE A 223 6.19 3.23 36.14
C ILE A 223 5.68 3.77 37.49
N GLY A 224 6.33 4.82 37.99
CA GLY A 224 6.09 5.35 39.33
C GLY A 224 6.62 4.42 40.43
N ARG A 225 6.63 4.89 41.67
CA ARG A 225 7.07 4.07 42.82
C ARG A 225 6.16 2.84 42.95
N GLU A 226 6.76 1.65 42.97
CA GLU A 226 6.06 0.35 43.06
C GLU A 226 5.06 0.08 41.91
N GLY A 227 5.23 0.73 40.75
CA GLY A 227 4.31 0.57 39.61
C GLY A 227 2.96 1.28 39.78
N ARG A 228 2.83 2.19 40.77
CA ARG A 228 1.57 2.88 41.08
C ARG A 228 0.98 3.63 39.88
N ASN A 229 1.83 4.25 39.07
CA ASN A 229 1.37 5.06 37.94
C ASN A 229 0.90 4.19 36.78
N ILE A 230 1.64 3.12 36.46
CA ILE A 230 1.20 2.14 35.45
C ILE A 230 -0.12 1.51 35.86
N ARG A 231 -0.26 1.02 37.10
CA ARG A 231 -1.52 0.41 37.54
C ARG A 231 -2.71 1.37 37.45
N ALA A 232 -2.51 2.64 37.81
CA ALA A 232 -3.54 3.66 37.66
C ALA A 232 -3.90 3.89 36.18
N PHE A 233 -2.90 3.89 35.30
CA PHE A 233 -3.08 4.05 33.86
C PHE A 233 -3.78 2.85 33.22
N GLU A 234 -3.37 1.63 33.56
CA GLU A 234 -4.01 0.38 33.14
C GLU A 234 -5.46 0.32 33.62
N MET A 235 -5.74 0.72 34.86
CA MET A 235 -7.10 0.76 35.40
C MET A 235 -7.97 1.82 34.72
N ALA A 236 -7.42 3.00 34.42
CA ALA A 236 -8.17 4.08 33.76
C ALA A 236 -8.44 3.80 32.27
N THR A 237 -7.50 3.19 31.57
CA THR A 237 -7.58 2.93 30.13
C THR A 237 -8.16 1.55 29.78
N GLY A 238 -7.97 0.56 30.67
CA GLY A 238 -8.30 -0.84 30.41
C GLY A 238 -7.38 -1.50 29.38
N VAL A 239 -6.11 -1.08 29.33
CA VAL A 239 -5.05 -1.55 28.42
C VAL A 239 -3.91 -2.11 29.25
N ASP A 240 -3.24 -3.15 28.77
CA ASP A 240 -2.05 -3.71 29.40
C ASP A 240 -0.79 -2.97 28.91
N VAL A 241 0.03 -2.47 29.84
CA VAL A 241 1.25 -1.72 29.53
C VAL A 241 2.44 -2.65 29.70
N ILE A 242 3.05 -3.05 28.58
CA ILE A 242 4.21 -3.93 28.58
C ILE A 242 5.48 -3.09 28.56
N ILE A 243 6.28 -3.25 29.60
CA ILE A 243 7.60 -2.65 29.71
C ILE A 243 8.64 -3.77 29.61
N ASP A 244 9.39 -3.73 28.51
CA ASP A 244 10.46 -4.68 28.23
C ASP A 244 11.84 -4.02 28.38
N ASP A 245 12.91 -4.81 28.20
CA ASP A 245 14.31 -4.37 28.20
C ASP A 245 14.67 -3.45 27.02
N THR A 246 13.72 -3.18 26.13
CA THR A 246 13.91 -2.20 25.06
C THR A 246 14.07 -0.79 25.67
N PRO A 247 15.18 -0.09 25.40
CA PRO A 247 15.38 1.27 25.90
C PRO A 247 14.35 2.22 25.28
N GLU A 248 14.00 3.27 26.03
CA GLU A 248 13.24 4.42 25.51
C GLU A 248 11.88 4.11 24.84
N SER A 249 11.24 2.99 25.16
CA SER A 249 9.93 2.65 24.59
C SER A 249 9.03 1.86 25.54
N VAL A 250 7.72 2.01 25.33
CA VAL A 250 6.66 1.28 26.04
C VAL A 250 5.68 0.72 25.02
N ILE A 251 5.26 -0.53 25.23
CA ILE A 251 4.35 -1.24 24.34
C ILE A 251 2.96 -1.26 24.98
N LEU A 252 1.94 -0.81 24.22
CA LEU A 252 0.54 -0.84 24.66
C LEU A 252 -0.19 -2.00 23.99
N SER A 253 -0.76 -2.89 24.80
CA SER A 253 -1.49 -4.07 24.33
C SER A 253 -2.94 -4.04 24.78
N SER A 254 -3.87 -4.19 23.84
CA SER A 254 -5.32 -4.27 24.11
C SER A 254 -6.02 -4.89 22.92
N PHE A 255 -7.07 -5.69 23.14
CA PHE A 255 -7.91 -6.22 22.07
C PHE A 255 -8.82 -5.14 21.45
N ASP A 256 -9.22 -4.13 22.22
CA ASP A 256 -10.02 -3.00 21.75
C ASP A 256 -9.10 -1.91 21.17
N PRO A 257 -9.19 -1.62 19.85
CA PRO A 257 -8.36 -0.61 19.20
C PRO A 257 -8.61 0.80 19.71
N ILE A 258 -9.85 1.11 20.12
CA ILE A 258 -10.22 2.44 20.63
C ILE A 258 -9.56 2.65 21.99
N ARG A 259 -9.61 1.65 22.88
CA ARG A 259 -8.90 1.74 24.17
C ARG A 259 -7.40 1.90 23.99
N ARG A 260 -6.82 1.15 23.04
CA ARG A 260 -5.40 1.23 22.71
C ARG A 260 -5.00 2.63 22.24
N GLU A 261 -5.83 3.25 21.40
CA GLU A 261 -5.59 4.60 20.90
C GLU A 261 -5.78 5.67 21.99
N VAL A 262 -6.82 5.54 22.83
CA VAL A 262 -6.98 6.40 24.01
C VAL A 262 -5.77 6.31 24.92
N ALA A 263 -5.22 5.11 25.14
CA ALA A 263 -4.02 4.92 25.93
C ALA A 263 -2.80 5.59 25.26
N ARG A 264 -2.57 5.34 23.97
CA ARG A 264 -1.45 5.93 23.22
C ARG A 264 -1.44 7.45 23.31
N LEU A 265 -2.55 8.09 22.97
CA LEU A 265 -2.70 9.55 23.01
C LEU A 265 -2.62 10.11 24.42
N SER A 266 -3.21 9.42 25.41
CA SER A 266 -3.13 9.82 26.81
C SER A 266 -1.69 9.78 27.32
N LEU A 267 -0.95 8.73 26.97
CA LEU A 267 0.45 8.57 27.38
C LEU A 267 1.35 9.64 26.74
N GLU A 268 1.17 9.93 25.45
CA GLU A 268 1.88 11.02 24.76
C GLU A 268 1.61 12.39 25.40
N LYS A 269 0.35 12.69 25.73
CA LYS A 269 -0.03 13.93 26.44
C LYS A 269 0.61 14.00 27.84
N LEU A 270 0.61 12.89 28.58
CA LEU A 270 1.22 12.80 29.92
C LEU A 270 2.75 12.97 29.87
N ILE A 271 3.40 12.41 28.84
CA ILE A 271 4.85 12.57 28.62
C ILE A 271 5.18 14.02 28.29
N SER A 272 4.39 14.66 27.41
CA SER A 272 4.57 16.07 27.05
C SER A 272 4.35 17.02 28.23
N ASP A 273 3.38 16.73 29.12
CA ASP A 273 3.12 17.49 30.36
C ASP A 273 4.21 17.22 31.44
N GLY A 274 4.89 16.07 31.38
CA GLY A 274 5.95 15.67 32.32
C GLY A 274 5.47 15.31 33.73
N ARG A 275 4.16 15.41 34.00
CA ARG A 275 3.50 15.13 35.28
C ARG A 275 2.67 13.86 35.20
N ILE A 276 3.20 12.79 35.78
CA ILE A 276 2.56 11.46 35.74
C ILE A 276 2.23 11.05 37.18
N HIS A 277 0.97 11.23 37.58
CA HIS A 277 0.42 10.78 38.87
C HIS A 277 -1.05 10.37 38.70
N PRO A 278 -1.61 9.51 39.59
CA PRO A 278 -2.90 8.86 39.37
C PRO A 278 -4.06 9.82 39.01
N THR A 279 -4.23 10.91 39.77
CA THR A 279 -5.30 11.89 39.50
C THR A 279 -5.19 12.55 38.13
N ARG A 280 -3.97 12.85 37.68
CA ARG A 280 -3.73 13.48 36.37
C ARG A 280 -3.93 12.48 35.24
N ILE A 281 -3.53 11.23 35.47
CA ILE A 281 -3.77 10.13 34.52
C ILE A 281 -5.27 9.99 34.26
N GLU A 282 -6.09 9.91 35.31
CA GLU A 282 -7.54 9.80 35.18
C GLU A 282 -8.15 11.00 34.42
N GLU A 283 -7.74 12.23 34.77
CA GLU A 283 -8.19 13.45 34.09
C GLU A 283 -7.86 13.45 32.59
N ILE A 284 -6.61 13.15 32.24
CA ILE A 284 -6.14 13.13 30.86
C ILE A 284 -6.82 12.02 30.07
N VAL A 285 -7.00 10.83 30.65
CA VAL A 285 -7.68 9.71 29.99
C VAL A 285 -9.15 10.05 29.69
N LEU A 286 -9.86 10.67 30.63
CA LEU A 286 -11.24 11.12 30.41
C LEU A 286 -11.34 12.18 29.32
N LYS A 287 -10.43 13.17 29.33
CA LYS A 287 -10.38 14.21 28.30
C LYS A 287 -10.06 13.62 26.93
N THR A 288 -9.04 12.78 26.83
CA THR A 288 -8.64 12.13 25.57
C THR A 288 -9.73 11.21 25.04
N ARG A 289 -10.49 10.52 25.89
CA ARG A 289 -11.64 9.73 25.46
C ARG A 289 -12.70 10.60 24.78
N LYS A 290 -13.02 11.76 25.38
CA LYS A 290 -13.97 12.71 24.78
C LYS A 290 -13.45 13.28 23.45
N ASP A 291 -12.19 13.71 23.42
CA ASP A 291 -11.55 14.21 22.18
C ASP A 291 -11.61 13.15 21.06
N LEU A 292 -11.35 11.88 21.41
CA LEU A 292 -11.37 10.78 20.44
C LEU A 292 -12.79 10.47 19.95
N GLU A 293 -13.81 10.56 20.80
CA GLU A 293 -15.20 10.40 20.37
C GLU A 293 -15.63 11.45 19.34
N GLU A 294 -15.21 12.70 19.51
CA GLU A 294 -15.45 13.76 18.54
C GLU A 294 -14.71 13.47 17.22
N GLN A 295 -13.46 13.00 17.28
CA GLN A 295 -12.70 12.61 16.08
C GLN A 295 -13.33 11.42 15.35
N ILE A 296 -13.82 10.41 16.07
CA ILE A 296 -14.55 9.26 15.49
C ILE A 296 -15.74 9.77 14.67
N GLN A 297 -16.56 10.66 15.24
CA GLN A 297 -17.70 11.22 14.53
C GLN A 297 -17.27 11.96 13.26
N GLN A 298 -16.27 12.85 13.36
CA GLN A 298 -15.74 13.60 12.23
C GLN A 298 -15.18 12.71 11.11
N LYS A 299 -14.48 11.63 11.46
CA LYS A 299 -13.94 10.67 10.48
C LYS A 299 -15.04 9.93 9.72
N GLY A 300 -16.11 9.52 10.42
CA GLY A 300 -17.27 8.89 9.79
C GLY A 300 -18.02 9.83 8.84
N GLU A 301 -18.21 11.08 9.26
CA GLU A 301 -18.83 12.13 8.43
C GLU A 301 -17.97 12.46 7.20
N ALA A 302 -16.66 12.60 7.38
CA ALA A 302 -15.71 12.84 6.30
C ALA A 302 -15.75 11.72 5.23
N ALA A 303 -15.79 10.45 5.65
CA ALA A 303 -15.91 9.32 4.74
C ALA A 303 -17.22 9.34 3.92
N CYS A 304 -18.34 9.69 4.57
CA CYS A 304 -19.62 9.82 3.88
C CYS A 304 -19.60 10.99 2.87
N PHE A 305 -19.01 12.12 3.27
CA PHE A 305 -18.88 13.31 2.43
C PHE A 305 -18.00 13.05 1.20
N GLU A 306 -16.83 12.40 1.38
CA GLU A 306 -15.91 12.03 0.31
C GLU A 306 -16.58 11.15 -0.76
N LEU A 307 -17.40 10.19 -0.31
CA LEU A 307 -18.09 9.26 -1.20
C LEU A 307 -19.40 9.83 -1.78
N GLY A 308 -19.87 10.97 -1.28
CA GLY A 308 -21.14 11.59 -1.69
C GLY A 308 -22.36 10.80 -1.24
N ILE A 309 -22.30 10.19 -0.05
CA ILE A 309 -23.39 9.41 0.55
C ILE A 309 -24.19 10.28 1.50
N GLU A 310 -25.47 10.46 1.19
CA GLU A 310 -26.41 11.24 2.00
C GLU A 310 -27.39 10.34 2.78
N GLY A 311 -27.95 10.86 3.87
CA GLY A 311 -29.01 10.18 4.62
C GLY A 311 -28.59 8.91 5.35
N LEU A 312 -27.30 8.75 5.70
CA LEU A 312 -26.86 7.71 6.62
C LEU A 312 -27.22 8.13 8.06
N ARG A 313 -27.62 7.18 8.91
CA ARG A 313 -27.93 7.52 10.30
C ARG A 313 -26.65 7.88 11.09
N PRO A 314 -26.71 8.83 12.05
CA PRO A 314 -25.56 9.21 12.86
C PRO A 314 -24.88 8.03 13.58
N GLU A 315 -25.65 7.02 13.99
CA GLU A 315 -25.12 5.83 14.64
C GLU A 315 -24.24 4.98 13.72
N LEU A 316 -24.61 4.87 12.43
CA LEU A 316 -23.78 4.20 11.42
C LEU A 316 -22.53 5.02 11.09
N MET A 317 -22.66 6.35 11.01
CA MET A 317 -21.50 7.24 10.83
C MET A 317 -20.49 7.10 11.98
N LYS A 318 -20.96 7.03 13.23
CA LYS A 318 -20.11 6.80 14.39
C LYS A 318 -19.40 5.45 14.32
N LEU A 319 -20.08 4.40 13.87
CA LEU A 319 -19.47 3.07 13.67
C LEU A 319 -18.41 3.08 12.56
N LEU A 320 -18.66 3.77 11.45
CA LEU A 320 -17.66 3.97 10.38
C LEU A 320 -16.42 4.67 10.92
N GLY A 321 -16.61 5.73 11.71
CA GLY A 321 -15.51 6.42 12.38
C GLY A 321 -14.64 5.53 13.25
N ARG A 322 -15.23 4.53 13.92
CA ARG A 322 -14.47 3.55 14.74
C ARG A 322 -13.56 2.67 13.88
N LEU A 323 -13.94 2.38 12.64
CA LEU A 323 -13.10 1.59 11.72
C LEU A 323 -11.78 2.29 11.41
N ASN A 324 -11.69 3.62 11.55
CA ASN A 324 -10.45 4.38 11.35
C ASN A 324 -9.34 3.98 12.33
N PHE A 325 -9.69 3.39 13.47
CA PHE A 325 -8.72 2.97 14.48
C PHE A 325 -8.49 1.46 14.46
N ARG A 326 -9.21 0.74 13.60
CA ARG A 326 -9.08 -0.71 13.47
C ARG A 326 -8.22 -1.04 12.26
N THR A 327 -7.19 -1.83 12.49
CA THR A 327 -6.36 -2.39 11.42
C THR A 327 -6.71 -3.86 11.22
N SER A 328 -6.87 -4.28 9.96
CA SER A 328 -7.04 -5.69 9.59
C SER A 328 -6.01 -6.03 8.52
N PHE A 329 -5.21 -7.08 8.75
CA PHE A 329 -4.12 -7.49 7.85
C PHE A 329 -3.10 -6.38 7.50
N GLY A 330 -2.93 -5.39 8.38
CA GLY A 330 -2.03 -4.24 8.16
C GLY A 330 -2.69 -3.05 7.43
N GLN A 331 -3.96 -3.18 7.03
CA GLN A 331 -4.75 -2.12 6.39
C GLN A 331 -5.72 -1.49 7.38
N ASN A 332 -5.83 -0.16 7.32
CA ASN A 332 -6.86 0.58 8.03
C ASN A 332 -8.27 0.20 7.52
N ALA A 333 -9.18 -0.22 8.40
CA ALA A 333 -10.47 -0.76 8.02
C ALA A 333 -11.42 0.29 7.43
N LEU A 334 -11.34 1.55 7.87
CA LEU A 334 -12.14 2.63 7.26
C LEU A 334 -11.63 2.93 5.85
N GLN A 335 -10.31 3.02 5.68
CA GLN A 335 -9.72 3.25 4.36
C GLN A 335 -10.06 2.12 3.38
N HIS A 336 -10.02 0.87 3.84
CA HIS A 336 -10.49 -0.29 3.08
C HIS A 336 -11.96 -0.14 2.65
N SER A 337 -12.84 0.27 3.57
CA SER A 337 -14.26 0.47 3.25
C SER A 337 -14.48 1.59 2.22
N ILE A 338 -13.69 2.67 2.30
CA ILE A 338 -13.71 3.76 1.30
C ILE A 338 -13.21 3.26 -0.06
N GLU A 339 -12.16 2.45 -0.09
CA GLU A 339 -11.66 1.80 -1.31
C GLU A 339 -12.71 0.92 -1.98
N VAL A 340 -13.30 0.01 -1.21
CA VAL A 340 -14.33 -0.91 -1.69
C VAL A 340 -15.52 -0.12 -2.23
N ALA A 341 -15.96 0.94 -1.53
CA ALA A 341 -16.98 1.85 -2.02
C ALA A 341 -16.62 2.47 -3.38
N TYR A 342 -15.38 2.94 -3.55
CA TYR A 342 -14.94 3.54 -4.80
C TYR A 342 -14.90 2.53 -5.96
N PHE A 343 -14.35 1.33 -5.75
CA PHE A 343 -14.34 0.28 -6.76
C PHE A 343 -15.76 -0.12 -7.15
N LEU A 344 -16.61 -0.36 -6.15
CA LEU A 344 -17.97 -0.80 -6.37
C LEU A 344 -18.80 0.26 -7.10
N GLY A 345 -18.67 1.54 -6.71
CA GLY A 345 -19.28 2.67 -7.41
C GLY A 345 -18.82 2.80 -8.86
N THR A 346 -17.52 2.60 -9.10
CA THR A 346 -16.97 2.65 -10.48
C THR A 346 -17.48 1.50 -11.33
N MET A 347 -17.41 0.26 -10.82
CA MET A 347 -17.90 -0.92 -11.55
C MET A 347 -19.40 -0.82 -11.84
N ALA A 348 -20.20 -0.38 -10.86
CA ALA A 348 -21.63 -0.14 -11.05
C ALA A 348 -21.89 0.90 -12.14
N SER A 349 -21.14 2.01 -12.16
CA SER A 349 -21.28 3.04 -13.18
C SER A 349 -20.98 2.53 -14.59
N GLU A 350 -19.95 1.70 -14.77
CA GLU A 350 -19.60 1.14 -16.09
C GLU A 350 -20.63 0.09 -16.56
N LEU A 351 -21.35 -0.54 -15.63
CA LEU A 351 -22.46 -1.46 -15.91
C LEU A 351 -23.82 -0.76 -16.06
N GLY A 352 -23.88 0.57 -15.92
CA GLY A 352 -25.13 1.34 -15.98
C GLY A 352 -26.03 1.23 -14.75
N ALA A 353 -25.51 0.74 -13.62
CA ALA A 353 -26.20 0.66 -12.33
C ALA A 353 -25.96 1.93 -11.48
N ASP A 354 -26.76 2.12 -10.42
CA ASP A 354 -26.63 3.28 -9.54
C ASP A 354 -25.33 3.24 -8.72
N TRP A 355 -24.38 4.10 -9.11
CA TRP A 355 -23.08 4.22 -8.46
C TRP A 355 -23.14 4.75 -7.02
N ARG A 356 -24.16 5.56 -6.66
CA ARG A 356 -24.31 6.09 -5.29
C ARG A 356 -24.74 4.99 -4.34
N PHE A 357 -25.75 4.23 -4.76
CA PHE A 357 -26.22 3.06 -4.02
C PHE A 357 -25.11 2.03 -3.83
N ALA A 358 -24.34 1.80 -4.89
CA ALA A 358 -23.12 0.99 -4.86
C ALA A 358 -22.10 1.48 -3.81
N ARG A 359 -21.75 2.77 -3.78
CA ARG A 359 -20.82 3.31 -2.78
C ARG A 359 -21.31 3.10 -1.35
N ARG A 360 -22.62 3.24 -1.11
CA ARG A 360 -23.23 2.99 0.21
C ARG A 360 -23.01 1.55 0.67
N ILE A 361 -23.19 0.58 -0.22
CA ILE A 361 -22.91 -0.84 0.04
C ILE A 361 -21.44 -1.05 0.37
N GLY A 362 -20.53 -0.55 -0.48
CA GLY A 362 -19.11 -0.72 -0.26
C GLY A 362 -18.59 -0.06 1.02
N LEU A 363 -19.17 1.07 1.44
CA LEU A 363 -18.79 1.72 2.70
C LEU A 363 -19.26 0.92 3.93
N LEU A 364 -20.40 0.24 3.83
CA LEU A 364 -21.01 -0.48 4.94
C LEU A 364 -20.69 -1.98 4.99
N HIS A 365 -20.09 -2.55 3.94
CA HIS A 365 -19.87 -4.00 3.82
C HIS A 365 -19.18 -4.62 5.05
N ASP A 366 -18.24 -3.87 5.63
CA ASP A 366 -17.41 -4.31 6.77
C ASP A 366 -17.78 -3.64 8.10
N ILE A 367 -18.95 -2.99 8.19
CA ILE A 367 -19.36 -2.21 9.38
C ILE A 367 -19.41 -3.04 10.66
N GLY A 368 -19.60 -4.36 10.54
CA GLY A 368 -19.55 -5.29 11.67
C GLY A 368 -18.20 -5.30 12.40
N LYS A 369 -17.10 -4.93 11.72
CA LYS A 369 -15.79 -4.74 12.34
C LYS A 369 -15.72 -3.51 13.27
N ALA A 370 -16.73 -2.65 13.31
CA ALA A 370 -16.76 -1.54 14.27
C ALA A 370 -17.16 -1.98 15.69
N VAL A 371 -17.73 -3.19 15.82
CA VAL A 371 -18.28 -3.74 17.06
C VAL A 371 -17.40 -4.89 17.57
N ASP A 372 -17.28 -4.99 18.89
CA ASP A 372 -16.45 -5.99 19.55
C ASP A 372 -17.00 -7.41 19.37
N GLN A 373 -16.12 -8.41 19.30
CA GLN A 373 -16.44 -9.84 19.12
C GLN A 373 -17.16 -10.50 20.32
N GLN A 374 -17.75 -9.73 21.23
CA GLN A 374 -18.55 -10.28 22.33
C GLN A 374 -19.92 -10.79 21.85
N GLN A 375 -20.34 -10.41 20.65
CA GLN A 375 -21.55 -10.95 20.00
C GLN A 375 -21.17 -12.20 19.18
N GLU A 376 -21.92 -13.29 19.38
CA GLU A 376 -21.79 -14.50 18.57
C GLU A 376 -22.17 -14.22 17.11
N GLY A 377 -21.24 -14.44 16.19
CA GLY A 377 -21.47 -14.28 14.75
C GLY A 377 -20.24 -13.80 13.99
N THR A 378 -20.27 -13.95 12.67
CA THR A 378 -19.29 -13.38 11.75
C THR A 378 -19.53 -11.87 11.62
N HIS A 379 -18.51 -11.09 11.27
CA HIS A 379 -18.68 -9.64 11.14
C HIS A 379 -19.65 -9.27 10.00
N ALA A 380 -19.79 -10.13 8.98
CA ALA A 380 -20.80 -9.98 7.94
C ALA A 380 -22.23 -10.02 8.52
N ARG A 381 -22.55 -11.02 9.34
CA ARG A 381 -23.88 -11.15 9.99
C ARG A 381 -24.16 -10.05 11.00
N ILE A 382 -23.14 -9.65 11.76
CA ILE A 382 -23.23 -8.53 12.71
C ILE A 382 -23.49 -7.23 11.94
N GLY A 383 -22.75 -6.99 10.84
CA GLY A 383 -22.93 -5.85 9.96
C GLY A 383 -24.33 -5.78 9.36
N ALA A 384 -24.84 -6.89 8.84
CA ALA A 384 -26.19 -7.00 8.29
C ALA A 384 -27.26 -6.69 9.35
N SER A 385 -27.08 -7.20 10.57
CA SER A 385 -27.98 -6.94 11.70
C SER A 385 -27.96 -5.46 12.11
N LEU A 386 -26.79 -4.81 12.11
CA LEU A 386 -26.66 -3.37 12.37
C LEU A 386 -27.33 -2.55 11.28
N ALA A 387 -27.09 -2.86 10.00
CA ALA A 387 -27.71 -2.20 8.87
C ALA A 387 -29.24 -2.30 8.95
N LYS A 388 -29.77 -3.49 9.28
CA LYS A 388 -31.21 -3.70 9.51
C LYS A 388 -31.76 -2.90 10.68
N LYS A 389 -31.07 -2.89 11.82
CA LYS A 389 -31.45 -2.10 13.00
C LYS A 389 -31.54 -0.61 12.69
N TYR A 390 -30.61 -0.12 11.87
CA TYR A 390 -30.58 1.26 11.39
C TYR A 390 -31.27 1.45 10.02
N GLY A 391 -32.18 0.54 9.65
CA GLY A 391 -33.16 0.70 8.57
C GLY A 391 -32.59 0.93 7.18
N GLU A 392 -31.46 0.30 6.87
CA GLU A 392 -31.01 0.13 5.50
C GLU A 392 -31.94 -0.83 4.72
N SER A 393 -31.93 -0.73 3.40
CA SER A 393 -32.74 -1.60 2.52
C SER A 393 -32.24 -3.05 2.50
N ASP A 394 -33.13 -4.00 2.20
CA ASP A 394 -32.80 -5.43 2.12
C ASP A 394 -31.66 -5.75 1.14
N GLU A 395 -31.52 -5.01 0.05
CA GLU A 395 -30.40 -5.17 -0.89
C GLU A 395 -29.04 -4.80 -0.28
N VAL A 396 -28.99 -3.74 0.54
CA VAL A 396 -27.77 -3.34 1.28
C VAL A 396 -27.45 -4.39 2.34
N ILE A 397 -28.46 -4.86 3.07
CA ILE A 397 -28.32 -5.90 4.09
C ILE A 397 -27.78 -7.20 3.46
N HIS A 398 -28.35 -7.63 2.34
CA HIS A 398 -27.94 -8.84 1.62
C HIS A 398 -26.50 -8.73 1.07
N ALA A 399 -26.11 -7.58 0.54
CA ALA A 399 -24.74 -7.36 0.07
C ALA A 399 -23.73 -7.37 1.23
N ILE A 400 -24.08 -6.80 2.40
CA ILE A 400 -23.28 -6.88 3.62
C ILE A 400 -23.20 -8.33 4.14
N GLU A 401 -24.27 -9.13 4.03
CA GLU A 401 -24.25 -10.51 4.52
C GLU A 401 -23.44 -11.46 3.61
N SER A 402 -23.44 -11.20 2.30
CA SER A 402 -22.87 -12.10 1.28
C SER A 402 -21.46 -11.72 0.79
N HIS A 403 -20.86 -10.61 1.24
CA HIS A 403 -19.54 -10.17 0.73
C HIS A 403 -18.38 -11.15 1.02
N HIS A 404 -18.53 -12.05 1.99
CA HIS A 404 -17.60 -13.16 2.25
C HIS A 404 -18.14 -14.53 1.81
N GLU A 405 -19.14 -14.54 0.93
CA GLU A 405 -19.77 -15.75 0.38
C GLU A 405 -20.37 -16.70 1.43
N GLU A 406 -20.60 -16.22 2.67
CA GLU A 406 -21.33 -16.95 3.72
C GLU A 406 -22.78 -17.25 3.31
N GLN A 407 -23.32 -16.40 2.44
CA GLN A 407 -24.56 -16.58 1.71
C GLN A 407 -24.27 -16.36 0.22
N THR A 408 -24.99 -17.07 -0.65
CA THR A 408 -24.85 -16.89 -2.09
C THR A 408 -25.20 -15.45 -2.51
N PRO A 409 -24.32 -14.73 -3.23
CA PRO A 409 -24.61 -13.40 -3.73
C PRO A 409 -25.59 -13.49 -4.91
N LEU A 410 -26.87 -13.23 -4.66
CA LEU A 410 -27.95 -13.31 -5.64
C LEU A 410 -28.17 -12.00 -6.43
N THR A 411 -27.70 -10.86 -5.90
CA THR A 411 -27.92 -9.54 -6.50
C THR A 411 -26.66 -9.02 -7.19
N LEU A 412 -26.83 -8.15 -8.19
CA LEU A 412 -25.72 -7.52 -8.90
C LEU A 412 -24.74 -6.84 -7.92
N PHE A 413 -25.28 -6.06 -6.96
CA PHE A 413 -24.45 -5.35 -6.00
C PHE A 413 -23.73 -6.27 -5.02
N ALA A 414 -24.31 -7.39 -4.63
CA ALA A 414 -23.63 -8.41 -3.82
C ALA A 414 -22.44 -9.03 -4.56
N ILE A 415 -22.61 -9.38 -5.84
CA ILE A 415 -21.51 -9.90 -6.68
C ILE A 415 -20.41 -8.86 -6.83
N LEU A 416 -20.78 -7.59 -7.07
CA LEU A 416 -19.81 -6.50 -7.15
C LEU A 416 -19.10 -6.25 -5.81
N ALA A 417 -19.77 -6.48 -4.67
CA ALA A 417 -19.20 -6.33 -3.32
C ALA A 417 -18.08 -7.32 -3.07
N VAL A 418 -18.32 -8.59 -3.38
CA VAL A 418 -17.30 -9.64 -3.33
C VAL A 418 -16.10 -9.29 -4.22
N ALA A 419 -16.35 -8.83 -5.45
CA ALA A 419 -15.28 -8.44 -6.36
C ALA A 419 -14.48 -7.22 -5.86
N ALA A 420 -15.15 -6.19 -5.35
CA ALA A 420 -14.52 -4.98 -4.85
C ALA A 420 -13.67 -5.23 -3.59
N ASP A 421 -14.19 -6.03 -2.65
CA ASP A 421 -13.45 -6.47 -1.45
C ASP A 421 -12.19 -7.25 -1.85
N ALA A 422 -12.33 -8.23 -2.75
CA ALA A 422 -11.19 -9.00 -3.25
C ALA A 422 -10.13 -8.11 -3.94
N ILE A 423 -10.54 -7.10 -4.71
CA ILE A 423 -9.61 -6.15 -5.36
C ILE A 423 -8.84 -5.33 -4.32
N SER A 424 -9.51 -4.82 -3.28
CA SER A 424 -8.84 -4.05 -2.22
C SER A 424 -7.89 -4.95 -1.42
N ALA A 425 -8.31 -6.17 -1.07
CA ALA A 425 -7.54 -7.11 -0.27
C ALA A 425 -6.33 -7.75 -1.01
N ALA A 426 -6.37 -7.86 -2.34
CA ALA A 426 -5.32 -8.52 -3.15
C ALA A 426 -4.15 -7.60 -3.54
N ARG A 427 -4.15 -6.32 -3.12
CA ARG A 427 -3.08 -5.38 -3.48
C ARG A 427 -1.73 -5.79 -2.86
N PRO A 428 -0.61 -5.76 -3.62
CA PRO A 428 0.72 -6.00 -3.08
C PRO A 428 1.01 -5.05 -1.90
N GLY A 429 1.28 -5.60 -0.72
CA GLY A 429 1.43 -4.84 0.53
C GLY A 429 0.23 -4.90 1.49
N ALA A 430 -0.98 -5.25 1.03
CA ALA A 430 -2.17 -5.49 1.86
C ALA A 430 -2.18 -6.91 2.48
N ARG A 431 -1.46 -7.84 1.85
CA ARG A 431 -1.00 -9.09 2.46
C ARG A 431 0.52 -9.09 2.39
N LYS A 432 1.19 -8.71 3.47
CA LYS A 432 2.49 -9.35 3.71
C LYS A 432 2.18 -10.85 3.75
N GLU A 433 2.85 -11.67 2.94
CA GLU A 433 2.93 -13.09 3.27
C GLU A 433 3.27 -13.16 4.76
N THR A 434 2.37 -13.74 5.56
CA THR A 434 2.62 -13.89 7.00
C THR A 434 4.01 -14.47 7.15
N LEU A 435 4.84 -13.90 8.03
CA LEU A 435 6.19 -14.40 8.28
C LEU A 435 6.17 -15.93 8.43
N GLU A 436 5.12 -16.48 9.03
CA GLU A 436 4.85 -17.92 9.13
C GLU A 436 4.70 -18.66 7.80
N ALA A 437 3.96 -18.13 6.83
CA ALA A 437 3.81 -18.75 5.50
C ALA A 437 5.13 -18.71 4.73
N TYR A 438 5.89 -17.63 4.88
CA TYR A 438 7.23 -17.50 4.33
C TYR A 438 8.23 -18.46 5.01
N ILE A 439 8.22 -18.55 6.34
CA ILE A 439 9.01 -19.52 7.12
C ILE A 439 8.65 -20.95 6.71
N LYS A 440 7.36 -21.31 6.69
CA LYS A 440 6.89 -22.63 6.24
C LYS A 440 7.30 -22.94 4.79
N ARG A 441 7.39 -21.93 3.93
CA ARG A 441 7.87 -22.10 2.54
C ARG A 441 9.37 -22.40 2.51
N LEU A 442 10.18 -21.66 3.27
CA LEU A 442 11.62 -21.94 3.39
C LEU A 442 11.88 -23.30 4.02
N GLU A 443 11.15 -23.64 5.09
CA GLU A 443 11.22 -24.95 5.75
C GLU A 443 10.86 -26.09 4.78
N LYS A 444 9.83 -25.90 3.93
CA LYS A 444 9.48 -26.89 2.89
C LYS A 444 10.59 -27.04 1.84
N LEU A 445 11.22 -25.93 1.42
CA LEU A 445 12.35 -25.97 0.49
C LEU A 445 13.54 -26.73 1.11
N GLU A 446 13.88 -26.44 2.37
CA GLU A 446 14.93 -27.14 3.10
C GLU A 446 14.60 -28.62 3.30
N ALA A 447 13.34 -28.95 3.64
CA ALA A 447 12.89 -30.32 3.82
C ALA A 447 13.02 -31.16 2.54
N ILE A 448 12.68 -30.59 1.37
CA ILE A 448 12.83 -31.28 0.08
C ILE A 448 14.29 -31.60 -0.20
N VAL A 449 15.19 -30.69 0.13
CA VAL A 449 16.63 -30.84 -0.12
C VAL A 449 17.27 -31.81 0.87
N ASN A 450 16.84 -31.80 2.13
CA ASN A 450 17.33 -32.72 3.16
C ASN A 450 16.95 -34.19 2.93
N LEU A 451 16.00 -34.49 2.01
CA LEU A 451 15.63 -35.86 1.64
C LEU A 451 16.65 -36.55 0.72
N PHE A 452 17.59 -35.80 0.14
CA PHE A 452 18.61 -36.36 -0.75
C PHE A 452 19.73 -37.05 0.04
N LYS A 453 20.14 -38.23 -0.42
CA LYS A 453 21.19 -39.02 0.25
C LYS A 453 22.54 -38.28 0.22
N GLY A 454 23.18 -38.18 1.38
CA GLY A 454 24.49 -37.54 1.55
C GLY A 454 24.44 -36.02 1.76
N VAL A 455 23.24 -35.42 1.84
CA VAL A 455 23.05 -34.06 2.36
C VAL A 455 23.07 -34.10 3.90
N GLU A 456 23.95 -33.31 4.51
CA GLU A 456 24.03 -33.15 5.97
C GLU A 456 23.01 -32.10 6.44
N LYS A 457 23.02 -30.91 5.80
CA LYS A 457 22.11 -29.79 6.09
C LYS A 457 21.87 -28.95 4.85
N SER A 458 20.73 -28.28 4.78
CA SER A 458 20.45 -27.26 3.78
C SER A 458 19.95 -25.97 4.41
N TYR A 459 20.23 -24.85 3.76
CA TYR A 459 19.81 -23.51 4.19
C TYR A 459 19.26 -22.74 3.00
N ALA A 460 18.03 -22.24 3.12
CA ALA A 460 17.49 -21.30 2.16
C ALA A 460 17.92 -19.87 2.52
N VAL A 461 18.72 -19.24 1.65
CA VAL A 461 19.33 -17.92 1.83
C VAL A 461 18.74 -16.94 0.81
N GLN A 462 18.93 -15.62 1.02
CA GLN A 462 18.47 -14.56 0.11
C GLN A 462 16.97 -14.63 -0.20
N ALA A 463 16.16 -14.78 0.84
CA ALA A 463 14.72 -14.92 0.71
C ALA A 463 14.26 -16.07 -0.21
N GLY A 464 14.93 -17.21 -0.08
CA GLY A 464 14.63 -18.44 -0.84
C GLY A 464 15.07 -18.37 -2.30
N ARG A 465 15.83 -17.35 -2.71
CA ARG A 465 16.44 -17.27 -4.05
C ARG A 465 17.79 -17.98 -4.15
N GLU A 466 18.36 -18.39 -3.03
CA GLU A 466 19.54 -19.24 -2.98
C GLU A 466 19.31 -20.40 -2.00
N ILE A 467 19.71 -21.60 -2.35
CA ILE A 467 19.76 -22.76 -1.46
C ILE A 467 21.20 -23.23 -1.37
N ARG A 468 21.71 -23.30 -0.14
CA ARG A 468 23.03 -23.84 0.17
C ARG A 468 22.89 -25.21 0.78
N VAL A 469 23.52 -26.20 0.16
CA VAL A 469 23.42 -27.61 0.53
C VAL A 469 24.78 -28.07 1.01
N ILE A 470 24.89 -28.39 2.29
CA ILE A 470 26.10 -28.94 2.88
C ILE A 470 26.02 -30.46 2.77
N VAL A 471 27.03 -31.06 2.15
CA VAL A 471 27.11 -32.50 1.93
C VAL A 471 28.20 -33.15 2.77
N GLU A 472 27.99 -34.40 3.14
CA GLU A 472 28.98 -35.19 3.86
C GLU A 472 30.19 -35.50 2.96
N PRO A 473 31.40 -34.96 3.24
CA PRO A 473 32.54 -35.10 2.35
C PRO A 473 33.03 -36.54 2.18
N GLN A 474 32.69 -37.45 3.10
CA GLN A 474 33.06 -38.87 3.00
C GLN A 474 32.11 -39.67 2.11
N ARG A 475 30.90 -39.17 1.83
CA ARG A 475 29.86 -39.89 1.08
C ARG A 475 29.61 -39.35 -0.32
N ILE A 476 29.96 -38.09 -0.59
CA ILE A 476 29.73 -37.43 -1.88
C ILE A 476 31.05 -36.96 -2.49
N SER A 477 31.37 -37.44 -3.69
CA SER A 477 32.49 -36.98 -4.52
C SER A 477 32.22 -35.62 -5.17
N ASP A 478 33.25 -34.98 -5.73
CA ASP A 478 33.09 -33.66 -6.37
C ASP A 478 32.20 -33.76 -7.63
N ASP A 479 32.33 -34.84 -8.39
CA ASP A 479 31.49 -35.12 -9.55
C ASP A 479 30.03 -35.42 -9.14
N GLU A 480 29.84 -36.16 -8.05
CA GLU A 480 28.51 -36.41 -7.48
C GLU A 480 27.85 -35.14 -6.95
N SER A 481 28.63 -34.17 -6.46
CA SER A 481 28.11 -32.86 -6.01
C SER A 481 27.49 -32.07 -7.16
N VAL A 482 28.08 -32.16 -8.36
CA VAL A 482 27.53 -31.55 -9.58
C VAL A 482 26.21 -32.22 -9.96
N ASN A 483 26.16 -33.56 -9.93
CA ASN A 483 24.94 -34.30 -10.24
C ASN A 483 23.82 -34.02 -9.21
N LEU A 484 24.16 -34.01 -7.92
CA LEU A 484 23.23 -33.69 -6.84
C LEU A 484 22.59 -32.30 -7.03
N SER A 485 23.38 -31.29 -7.43
CA SER A 485 22.85 -29.94 -7.70
C SER A 485 21.78 -29.94 -8.83
N ARG A 486 21.94 -30.80 -9.84
CA ARG A 486 20.99 -30.94 -10.96
C ARG A 486 19.72 -31.69 -10.54
N GLU A 487 19.86 -32.73 -9.72
CA GLU A 487 18.74 -33.49 -9.20
C GLU A 487 17.87 -32.65 -8.24
N ILE A 488 18.51 -31.88 -7.36
CA ILE A 488 17.82 -30.93 -6.47
C ILE A 488 17.07 -29.87 -7.28
N LYS A 489 17.69 -29.32 -8.34
CA LYS A 489 17.04 -28.37 -9.25
C LYS A 489 15.74 -28.95 -9.80
N LYS A 490 15.81 -30.14 -10.39
CA LYS A 490 14.65 -30.80 -11.01
C LYS A 490 13.54 -31.05 -9.98
N LYS A 491 13.91 -31.46 -8.76
CA LYS A 491 12.93 -31.75 -7.71
C LYS A 491 12.24 -30.51 -7.17
N ILE A 492 12.94 -29.39 -7.10
CA ILE A 492 12.35 -28.09 -6.73
C ILE A 492 11.40 -27.61 -7.84
N GLU A 493 11.78 -27.73 -9.12
CA GLU A 493 10.93 -27.38 -10.26
C GLU A 493 9.64 -28.23 -10.32
N GLU A 494 9.69 -29.50 -9.91
CA GLU A 494 8.51 -30.39 -9.84
C GLU A 494 7.65 -30.18 -8.58
N GLY A 495 8.24 -29.72 -7.47
CA GLY A 495 7.61 -29.73 -6.14
C GLY A 495 7.08 -28.39 -5.66
N LEU A 496 7.54 -27.26 -6.21
CA LEU A 496 7.17 -25.91 -5.78
C LEU A 496 7.11 -24.94 -6.96
N GLU A 497 5.99 -24.23 -7.08
CA GLU A 497 5.89 -23.07 -7.95
C GLU A 497 6.63 -21.89 -7.30
N TYR A 498 7.71 -21.43 -7.92
CA TYR A 498 8.49 -20.29 -7.43
C TYR A 498 8.61 -19.18 -8.48
N PRO A 499 8.29 -17.92 -8.14
CA PRO A 499 8.48 -16.81 -9.07
C PRO A 499 9.96 -16.42 -9.14
N GLY A 500 10.64 -16.85 -10.20
CA GLY A 500 12.02 -16.48 -10.51
C GLY A 500 13.00 -17.65 -10.49
N GLN A 501 14.30 -17.34 -10.51
CA GLN A 501 15.36 -18.34 -10.51
C GLN A 501 15.87 -18.57 -9.07
N ILE A 502 16.01 -19.84 -8.68
CA ILE A 502 16.65 -20.25 -7.44
C ILE A 502 18.07 -20.74 -7.76
N LYS A 503 19.07 -20.14 -7.12
CA LYS A 503 20.46 -20.58 -7.22
C LYS A 503 20.72 -21.71 -6.23
N ILE A 504 21.17 -22.87 -6.73
CA ILE A 504 21.52 -24.02 -5.87
C ILE A 504 23.05 -24.09 -5.78
N THR A 505 23.56 -24.05 -4.56
CA THR A 505 24.98 -24.13 -4.25
C THR A 505 25.22 -25.35 -3.38
N VAL A 506 25.91 -26.37 -3.91
CA VAL A 506 26.36 -27.53 -3.13
C VAL A 506 27.75 -27.24 -2.59
N ILE A 507 27.92 -27.38 -1.28
CA ILE A 507 29.14 -27.07 -0.54
C ILE A 507 29.64 -28.35 0.12
N ARG A 508 30.81 -28.80 -0.32
CA ARG A 508 31.57 -29.86 0.33
C ARG A 508 32.75 -29.23 1.06
N GLU A 509 32.77 -29.32 2.39
CA GLU A 509 33.79 -28.68 3.22
C GLU A 509 34.34 -29.68 4.25
N ILE A 510 35.66 -29.74 4.39
CA ILE A 510 36.34 -30.49 5.47
C ILE A 510 36.92 -29.48 6.44
N ARG A 511 36.51 -29.54 7.71
CA ARG A 511 37.03 -28.67 8.78
C ARG A 511 37.97 -29.44 9.69
N ALA A 512 39.23 -29.03 9.74
CA ALA A 512 40.20 -29.48 10.74
C ALA A 512 40.43 -28.33 11.72
N ILE A 513 40.25 -28.58 13.03
CA ILE A 513 40.40 -27.59 14.09
C ILE A 513 41.46 -28.11 15.06
N GLU A 514 42.56 -27.36 15.22
CA GLU A 514 43.56 -27.59 16.26
C GLU A 514 43.56 -26.41 17.24
N TYR A 515 43.70 -26.71 18.53
CA TYR A 515 43.81 -25.71 19.58
C TYR A 515 45.26 -25.66 20.06
N ALA A 516 45.93 -24.54 19.82
CA ALA A 516 47.23 -24.26 20.44
C ALA A 516 47.01 -23.85 21.90
N LYS A 517 47.90 -24.28 22.79
CA LYS A 517 47.89 -23.93 24.21
C LYS A 517 48.77 -22.73 24.50
#